data_AF-A0A3N6MV81-F1
#
_entry.id   AF-A0A3N6MV81-F1
#
_cell.length_a   1.000
_cell.length_b   1.000
_cell.length_c   1.000
_cell.angle_alpha   90.00
_cell.angle_beta   90.00
_cell.angle_gamma   90.00
#
_symmetry.space_group_name_H-M   'P 1'
#
loop_
_entity.id
_entity.type
_entity.pdbx_description
1 polymer ?
#
loop_
_entity_poly.entity_id
_entity_poly.type
_entity_poly.pdbx_seq_one_letter_code
_entity_poly.pdbx_strand_id
1 'polypeptide(L)'
;MHIFEQHITSLRSQALAVLVANQVRAADKSLGLSDRKLATLNMDEVQAMLAILDCIKPDLRPKEARQIAARIRALLEGAHGCQPVRVACL
;
A
#
# COMPACT_ATOMS: atom_id res chain seq x y z
N MET A 1 -17.66 15.17 -9.96
CA MET A 1 -16.27 14.92 -9.55
C MET A 1 -16.11 13.51 -8.95
N HIS A 2 -16.79 12.49 -9.48
CA HIS A 2 -16.91 11.18 -8.80
C HIS A 2 -15.84 10.16 -9.19
N ILE A 3 -15.17 10.34 -10.33
CA ILE A 3 -14.20 9.36 -10.84
C ILE A 3 -13.01 9.22 -9.87
N PHE A 4 -12.52 10.33 -9.32
CA PHE A 4 -11.44 10.31 -8.34
C PHE A 4 -11.83 9.51 -7.09
N GLU A 5 -12.98 9.83 -6.49
CA GLU A 5 -13.48 9.16 -5.28
C GLU A 5 -13.76 7.68 -5.54
N GLN A 6 -14.30 7.35 -6.72
CA GLN A 6 -14.51 5.97 -7.17
C GLN A 6 -13.19 5.21 -7.29
N HIS A 7 -12.14 5.83 -7.84
CA HIS A 7 -10.82 5.21 -7.95
C HIS A 7 -10.19 4.98 -6.57
N ILE A 8 -10.25 5.97 -5.67
CA ILE A 8 -9.74 5.82 -4.29
C ILE A 8 -10.50 4.73 -3.53
N THR A 9 -11.83 4.68 -3.68
CA THR A 9 -12.67 3.65 -3.07
C THR A 9 -12.35 2.26 -3.63
N SER A 10 -12.20 2.14 -4.96
CA SER A 10 -11.83 0.88 -5.61
C SER A 10 -10.48 0.38 -5.11
N LEU A 11 -9.48 1.27 -5.05
CA LEU A 11 -8.14 0.92 -4.58
C LEU A 11 -8.14 0.52 -3.10
N ARG A 12 -8.93 1.21 -2.26
CA ARG A 12 -9.12 0.83 -0.85
C ARG A 12 -9.73 -0.57 -0.72
N SER A 13 -10.77 -0.88 -1.49
CA SER A 13 -11.41 -2.20 -1.49
C SER A 13 -10.44 -3.31 -1.88
N GLN A 14 -9.60 -3.06 -2.90
CA GLN A 14 -8.57 -4.00 -3.32
C GLN A 14 -7.52 -4.21 -2.22
N ALA A 15 -7.03 -3.13 -1.60
CA ALA A 15 -6.07 -3.23 -0.49
C ALA A 15 -6.65 -3.99 0.72
N LEU A 16 -7.92 -3.77 1.06
CA LEU A 16 -8.60 -4.54 2.12
C LEU A 16 -8.71 -6.02 1.78
N ALA A 17 -9.02 -6.37 0.53
CA ALA A 17 -9.08 -7.76 0.10
C ALA A 17 -7.71 -8.46 0.24
N VAL A 18 -6.63 -7.77 -0.12
CA VAL A 18 -5.25 -8.28 0.06
C VAL A 18 -4.92 -8.43 1.55
N LEU A 19 -5.30 -7.48 2.38
CA LEU A 19 -5.08 -7.56 3.84
C LEU A 19 -5.76 -8.79 4.43
N VAL A 20 -7.03 -9.02 4.09
CA VAL A 20 -7.78 -10.20 4.56
C VAL A 20 -7.15 -11.50 4.05
N ALA A 21 -6.75 -11.55 2.77
CA ALA A 21 -6.09 -12.73 2.22
C ALA A 21 -4.78 -13.05 2.96
N ASN A 22 -3.99 -12.02 3.30
CA ASN A 22 -2.76 -12.19 4.07
C ASN A 22 -3.02 -12.60 5.53
N GLN A 23 -4.10 -12.10 6.17
CA GLN A 23 -4.51 -12.53 7.51
C GLN A 23 -4.86 -14.02 7.53
N VAL A 24 -5.66 -14.48 6.56
CA VAL A 24 -6.02 -15.89 6.42
C VAL A 24 -4.75 -16.73 6.21
N ARG A 25 -3.86 -16.30 5.32
CA ARG A 25 -2.60 -16.99 5.04
C ARG A 25 -1.66 -17.04 6.25
N ALA A 26 -1.59 -15.96 7.03
CA ALA A 26 -0.76 -15.92 8.24
C ALA A 26 -1.29 -16.87 9.34
N ALA A 27 -2.61 -17.06 9.42
CA ALA A 27 -3.25 -17.97 10.36
C ALA A 27 -3.30 -19.44 9.90
N ASP A 28 -3.07 -19.70 8.60
CA ASP A 28 -3.13 -21.05 8.02
C ASP A 28 -1.98 -21.94 8.49
N LYS A 29 -2.30 -22.84 9.43
CA LYS A 29 -1.34 -23.78 10.02
C LYS A 29 -0.81 -24.83 9.03
N SER A 30 -1.46 -25.01 7.88
CA SER A 30 -0.97 -25.90 6.83
C SER A 30 0.26 -25.32 6.10
N LEU A 31 0.49 -24.00 6.21
CA LEU A 31 1.60 -23.32 5.58
C LEU A 31 2.87 -23.32 6.44
N GLY A 32 4.00 -23.32 5.74
CA GLY A 32 5.33 -23.17 6.34
C GLY A 32 5.44 -21.89 7.17
N LEU A 33 6.32 -21.90 8.17
CA LEU A 33 6.57 -20.73 9.03
C LEU A 33 7.04 -19.52 8.22
N SER A 34 7.86 -19.73 7.18
CA SER A 34 8.33 -18.67 6.29
C SER A 34 7.19 -18.02 5.51
N ASP A 35 6.25 -18.82 4.97
CA ASP A 35 5.08 -18.31 4.25
C ASP A 35 4.16 -17.48 5.15
N ARG A 36 3.94 -17.94 6.40
CA ARG A 36 3.14 -17.19 7.38
C ARG A 36 3.80 -15.89 7.82
N LYS A 37 5.12 -15.90 7.99
CA LYS A 37 5.90 -14.68 8.29
C LYS A 37 5.87 -13.70 7.12
N LEU A 38 6.02 -14.16 5.88
CA LEU A 38 5.91 -13.33 4.69
C LEU A 38 4.50 -12.72 4.57
N ALA A 39 3.46 -13.52 4.79
CA ALA A 39 2.09 -13.02 4.83
C ALA A 39 1.92 -11.92 5.88
N THR A 40 2.56 -12.06 7.05
CA THR A 40 2.54 -11.04 8.11
C THR A 40 3.23 -9.75 7.72
N LEU A 41 4.44 -9.80 7.14
CA LEU A 41 5.15 -8.62 6.65
C LEU A 41 4.33 -7.89 5.58
N ASN A 42 3.70 -8.64 4.67
CA ASN A 42 2.83 -8.07 3.64
C ASN A 42 1.58 -7.41 4.25
N MET A 43 1.12 -7.80 5.44
CA MET A 43 0.01 -7.10 6.11
C MET A 43 0.41 -5.68 6.54
N ASP A 44 1.60 -5.52 7.11
CA ASP A 44 2.08 -4.20 7.57
C ASP A 44 2.21 -3.21 6.40
N GLU A 45 2.72 -3.68 5.25
CA GLU A 45 2.81 -2.88 4.03
C GLU A 45 1.44 -2.44 3.50
N VAL A 46 0.48 -3.37 3.47
CA VAL A 46 -0.88 -3.09 3.00
C VAL A 46 -1.61 -2.16 3.98
N GLN A 47 -1.38 -2.30 5.29
CA GLN A 47 -1.91 -1.40 6.31
C GLN A 47 -1.36 0.03 6.14
N ALA A 48 -0.06 0.17 5.86
CA ALA A 48 0.57 1.45 5.58
C ALA A 48 0.01 2.10 4.30
N MET A 49 -0.23 1.30 3.27
CA MET A 49 -0.89 1.76 2.03
C MET A 49 -2.32 2.26 2.31
N LEU A 50 -3.13 1.50 3.05
CA LEU A 50 -4.48 1.93 3.45
C LEU A 50 -4.45 3.27 4.19
N ALA A 51 -3.51 3.46 5.12
CA ALA A 51 -3.34 4.73 5.82
C ALA A 51 -2.91 5.90 4.91
N ILE A 52 -2.29 5.62 3.76
CA ILE A 52 -1.99 6.63 2.75
C ILE A 52 -3.25 6.97 1.96
N LEU A 53 -4.00 5.96 1.50
CA LEU A 53 -5.25 6.15 0.74
C LEU A 53 -6.28 6.96 1.53
N ASP A 54 -6.36 6.74 2.84
CA ASP A 54 -7.25 7.48 3.75
C ASP A 54 -6.94 8.99 3.82
N CYS A 55 -5.72 9.39 3.44
CA CYS A 55 -5.30 10.79 3.40
C CYS A 55 -5.49 11.45 2.02
N ILE A 56 -5.83 10.69 0.97
CA ILE A 56 -5.95 11.20 -0.38
C ILE A 56 -7.34 11.82 -0.59
N LYS A 57 -7.36 13.09 -1.00
CA LYS A 57 -8.58 13.86 -1.27
C LYS A 57 -8.46 14.59 -2.63
N PRO A 58 -9.58 14.97 -3.27
CA PRO A 58 -9.56 15.62 -4.57
C PRO A 58 -8.74 16.92 -4.59
N ASP A 59 -8.89 17.74 -3.54
CA ASP A 59 -8.30 19.09 -3.46
C ASP A 59 -7.07 19.13 -2.54
N LEU A 60 -6.06 18.31 -2.85
CA LEU A 60 -4.79 18.32 -2.12
C LEU A 60 -3.97 19.58 -2.44
N ARG A 61 -3.54 20.29 -1.40
CA ARG A 61 -2.57 21.38 -1.58
C ARG A 61 -1.21 20.81 -1.98
N PRO A 62 -0.35 21.56 -2.71
CA PRO A 62 0.97 21.07 -3.12
C PRO A 62 1.85 20.52 -1.99
N LYS A 63 1.76 21.10 -0.78
CA LYS A 63 2.48 20.59 0.41
C LYS A 63 1.95 19.21 0.85
N GLU A 64 0.63 19.02 0.85
CA GLU A 64 -0.03 17.79 1.27
C GLU A 64 0.25 16.67 0.26
N ALA A 65 0.17 16.99 -1.03
CA ALA A 65 0.55 16.08 -2.12
C ALA A 65 2.01 15.61 -2.00
N ARG A 66 2.95 16.54 -1.70
CA ARG A 66 4.37 16.20 -1.47
C ARG A 66 4.56 15.26 -0.27
N GLN A 67 3.82 15.48 0.82
CA GLN A 67 3.88 14.61 2.00
C GLN A 67 3.36 13.20 1.70
N ILE A 68 2.25 13.10 0.97
CA ILE A 68 1.69 11.81 0.52
C ILE A 68 2.70 11.09 -0.39
N ALA A 69 3.27 11.79 -1.38
CA ALA A 69 4.29 11.21 -2.27
C ALA A 69 5.53 10.73 -1.50
N ALA A 70 5.98 11.45 -0.48
CA ALA A 70 7.10 11.04 0.37
C ALA A 70 6.77 9.76 1.17
N ARG A 71 5.54 9.64 1.68
CA ARG A 71 5.08 8.43 2.38
C ARG A 71 5.01 7.22 1.45
N ILE A 72 4.49 7.39 0.24
CA ILE A 72 4.48 6.34 -0.80
C ILE A 72 5.91 5.91 -1.11
N ARG A 73 6.82 6.87 -1.33
CA ARG A 73 8.23 6.57 -1.59
C ARG A 73 8.86 5.79 -0.44
N ALA A 74 8.68 6.23 0.80
CA ALA A 74 9.23 5.55 1.97
C ALA A 74 8.69 4.11 2.12
N LEU A 75 7.42 3.87 1.77
CA LEU A 75 6.85 2.53 1.75
C LEU A 75 7.52 1.64 0.70
N LEU A 76 7.72 2.17 -0.52
CA LEU A 76 8.34 1.43 -1.62
C LEU A 76 9.85 1.19 -1.41
N GLU A 77 10.57 2.16 -0.84
CA GLU A 77 12.00 2.08 -0.53
C GLU A 77 12.28 1.27 0.74
N GLY A 78 11.38 1.32 1.73
CA GLY A 78 11.47 0.52 2.95
C GLY A 78 11.19 -0.96 2.72
N ALA A 79 10.38 -1.29 1.70
CA ALA A 79 10.06 -2.66 1.34
C ALA A 79 11.28 -3.40 0.80
N HIS A 80 12.15 -2.75 0.01
CA HIS A 80 13.32 -3.39 -0.62
C HIS A 80 14.54 -2.46 -0.56
N GLY A 81 15.65 -2.96 -0.04
CA GLY A 81 16.99 -2.35 -0.19
C GLY A 81 17.50 -2.35 -1.64
N CYS A 82 16.69 -1.93 -2.61
CA CYS A 82 16.99 -1.92 -4.03
C CYS A 82 16.79 -0.52 -4.62
N GLN A 83 17.77 -0.13 -5.43
CA GLN A 83 17.98 1.19 -6.02
C GLN A 83 16.76 1.82 -6.69
N PRO A 84 16.71 3.17 -6.72
CA PRO A 84 15.63 3.90 -7.39
C PRO A 84 15.64 3.61 -8.90
N VAL A 85 14.59 2.95 -9.38
CA VAL A 85 14.32 2.84 -10.82
C VAL A 85 13.92 4.24 -11.30
N ARG A 86 14.85 4.91 -11.98
CA ARG A 86 14.57 6.17 -12.67
C ARG A 86 13.60 5.88 -13.82
N VAL A 87 12.33 6.16 -13.61
CA VAL A 87 11.37 6.26 -14.71
C VAL A 87 11.70 7.56 -15.47
N ALA A 88 12.37 7.42 -16.60
CA ALA A 88 12.52 8.52 -17.55
C ALA A 88 11.14 8.78 -18.18
N CYS A 89 10.61 9.99 -18.02
CA CYS A 89 9.50 10.46 -18.83
C CYS A 89 9.96 10.55 -20.28
N LEU A 90 9.29 9.83 -21.18
CA LEU A 90 9.30 10.08 -22.62
C LEU A 90 8.41 11.27 -22.95
#